data_AF-A0A172YLN3-F1
#
_entry.id   AF-A0A172YLN3-F1
#
_cell.length_a   1.000
_cell.length_b   1.000
_cell.length_c   1.000
_cell.angle_alpha   90.00
_cell.angle_beta   90.00
_cell.angle_gamma   90.00
#
_symmetry.space_group_name_H-M   'P 1'
#
loop_
_entity.id
_entity.type
_entity.pdbx_description
1 polymer ?
#
loop_
_entity_poly.entity_id
_entity_poly.type
_entity_poly.pdbx_seq_one_letter_code
_entity_poly.pdbx_strand_id
1 'polypeptide(L)'
;MPRVFIILAGATVAVFAWLFYQYTVQQQHKAELIEYESVLNEKTAEIFEQAQDWSIPIQLEIEEDRLDGDYAVMAEYVLGQMRDRAEERNQYLRDLKAANWERFLDIDRLEKDQAQGYKETEAMLKQVHQIVQNYEQTIQHREETQIKQVKQLDIKQRYRQQLAHNLKATQQESDAYAIFEIEKQSLAKADQLFALLKKYKWEKRNRMFMFHDEKAVQPFIALYKDIENLNKQMQQIKTKNQKIVEEAL
;
A
#
# COMPACT_ATOMS: atom_id res chain seq x y z
N MET A 1 -21.57 2.23 -0.24
CA MET A 1 -20.76 1.00 -0.24
C MET A 1 -19.64 1.20 0.78
N PRO A 2 -19.56 0.37 1.84
CA PRO A 2 -18.89 0.78 3.06
C PRO A 2 -17.41 0.38 3.11
N ARG A 3 -16.58 1.36 3.49
CA ARG A 3 -15.45 1.29 4.45
C ARG A 3 -14.45 0.13 4.30
N VAL A 4 -13.36 0.30 3.55
CA VAL A 4 -12.14 -0.52 3.74
C VAL A 4 -10.89 0.16 3.17
N PHE A 5 -10.10 0.90 3.95
CA PHE A 5 -8.67 1.14 3.66
C PHE A 5 -7.88 1.27 4.96
N ILE A 6 -7.22 0.18 5.36
CA ILE A 6 -6.24 0.14 6.44
C ILE A 6 -5.08 -0.68 5.93
N ILE A 7 -3.94 -0.08 5.67
CA ILE A 7 -2.70 -0.85 5.56
C ILE A 7 -1.47 0.02 5.92
N LEU A 8 -0.71 -0.45 6.92
CA LEU A 8 0.76 -0.39 7.07
C LEU A 8 1.48 0.54 8.04
N ALA A 9 0.82 1.37 8.85
CA ALA A 9 1.57 2.16 9.84
C ALA A 9 1.78 1.42 11.19
N GLY A 10 0.76 0.76 11.75
CA GLY A 10 0.78 0.34 13.16
C GLY A 10 1.73 -0.82 13.53
N ALA A 11 1.88 -1.84 12.68
CA ALA A 11 2.70 -3.02 13.02
C ALA A 11 4.21 -2.70 13.13
N THR A 12 4.67 -1.65 12.43
CA THR A 12 6.09 -1.25 12.49
C THR A 12 6.42 -0.65 13.85
N VAL A 13 5.54 0.16 14.46
CA VAL A 13 5.86 0.84 15.73
C VAL A 13 5.84 -0.08 16.93
N ALA A 14 4.92 -1.04 17.00
CA ALA A 14 4.93 -2.03 18.07
C ALA A 14 6.23 -2.85 18.07
N VAL A 15 6.73 -3.21 16.87
CA VAL A 15 8.01 -3.93 16.70
C VAL A 15 9.19 -3.02 17.03
N PHE A 16 9.19 -1.77 16.56
CA PHE A 16 10.27 -0.83 16.85
C PHE A 16 10.33 -0.45 18.34
N ALA A 17 9.19 -0.20 19.00
CA ALA A 17 9.11 0.11 20.43
C ALA A 17 9.51 -1.11 21.29
N TRP A 18 9.01 -2.30 20.97
CA TRP A 18 9.36 -3.53 21.71
C TRP A 18 10.83 -3.93 21.57
N LEU A 19 11.39 -3.83 20.35
CA LEU A 19 12.81 -4.09 20.11
C LEU A 19 13.72 -2.99 20.66
N PHE A 20 13.21 -1.76 20.81
CA PHE A 20 13.94 -0.68 21.48
C PHE A 20 14.01 -0.89 22.99
N TYR A 21 12.87 -1.23 23.59
CA TYR A 21 12.73 -1.52 25.02
C TYR A 21 13.64 -2.66 25.50
N GLN A 22 13.78 -3.75 24.74
CA GLN A 22 14.67 -4.86 25.13
C GLN A 22 16.15 -4.48 25.20
N TYR A 23 16.60 -3.47 24.44
CA TYR A 23 18.03 -3.16 24.29
C TYR A 23 18.50 -2.02 25.20
N THR A 24 17.62 -1.12 25.64
CA THR A 24 17.99 0.10 26.38
C THR A 24 17.74 0.04 27.90
N VAL A 25 18.14 -1.05 28.57
CA VAL A 25 18.16 -1.13 30.04
C VAL A 25 19.29 -0.24 30.61
N GLN A 26 19.11 1.09 30.57
CA GLN A 26 19.92 2.07 31.30
C GLN A 26 18.99 3.08 31.98
N GLN A 27 18.99 3.08 33.32
CA GLN A 27 18.01 3.81 34.15
C GLN A 27 18.10 5.35 34.07
N GLN A 28 19.07 5.93 33.35
CA GLN A 28 19.32 7.38 33.32
C GLN A 28 18.47 8.17 32.30
N HIS A 29 17.84 7.53 31.31
CA HIS A 29 17.07 8.21 30.24
C HIS A 29 15.60 7.73 30.15
N LYS A 30 15.04 7.20 31.25
CA LYS A 30 13.69 6.62 31.22
C LYS A 30 12.61 7.62 30.84
N ALA A 31 12.70 8.87 31.32
CA ALA A 31 11.71 9.90 31.02
C ALA A 31 11.72 10.28 29.53
N GLU A 32 12.90 10.56 28.96
CA GLU A 32 13.09 10.84 27.54
C GLU A 32 12.63 9.68 26.64
N LEU A 33 12.87 8.43 27.08
CA LEU A 33 12.41 7.25 26.35
C LEU A 33 10.88 7.11 26.36
N ILE A 34 10.23 7.36 27.51
CA ILE A 34 8.76 7.35 27.62
C ILE A 34 8.15 8.43 26.72
N GLU A 35 8.75 9.61 26.69
CA GLU A 35 8.28 10.72 25.86
C GLU A 35 8.46 10.42 24.37
N TYR A 36 9.60 9.84 23.98
CA TYR A 36 9.82 9.30 22.63
C TYR A 36 8.79 8.25 22.22
N GLU A 37 8.49 7.29 23.09
CA GLU A 37 7.47 6.27 22.84
C GLU A 37 6.07 6.88 22.70
N SER A 38 5.72 7.85 23.55
CA SER A 38 4.42 8.56 23.48
C SER A 38 4.27 9.28 22.14
N VAL A 39 5.28 10.05 21.73
CA VAL A 39 5.30 10.78 20.46
C VAL A 39 5.14 9.82 19.27
N LEU A 40 5.89 8.72 19.26
CA LEU A 40 5.78 7.73 18.20
C LEU A 40 4.38 7.13 18.11
N ASN A 41 3.78 6.78 19.24
CA ASN A 41 2.44 6.20 19.27
C ASN A 41 1.36 7.19 18.80
N GLU A 42 1.38 8.42 19.33
CA GLU A 42 0.44 9.49 18.99
C GLU A 42 0.49 9.81 17.49
N LYS A 43 1.69 10.10 16.97
CA LYS A 43 1.87 10.48 15.57
C LYS A 43 1.61 9.33 14.61
N THR A 44 1.88 8.10 15.04
CA THR A 44 1.52 6.92 14.24
C THR A 44 0.02 6.75 14.14
N ALA A 45 -0.71 6.95 15.23
CA ALA A 45 -2.17 6.92 15.21
C ALA A 45 -2.71 8.01 14.28
N GLU A 46 -2.13 9.21 14.30
CA GLU A 46 -2.52 10.31 13.41
C GLU A 46 -2.25 9.99 11.93
N ILE A 47 -1.05 9.49 11.59
CA ILE A 47 -0.73 9.02 10.22
C ILE A 47 -1.74 7.98 9.79
N PHE A 48 -2.05 7.03 10.67
CA PHE A 48 -2.98 5.96 10.38
C PHE A 48 -4.40 6.47 10.14
N GLU A 49 -4.89 7.38 10.97
CA GLU A 49 -6.21 8.00 10.84
C GLU A 49 -6.32 8.75 9.51
N GLN A 50 -5.35 9.62 9.21
CA GLN A 50 -5.34 10.36 7.95
C GLN A 50 -5.23 9.43 6.74
N ALA A 51 -4.43 8.36 6.83
CA ALA A 51 -4.26 7.42 5.73
C ALA A 51 -5.53 6.64 5.36
N GLN A 52 -6.55 6.59 6.23
CA GLN A 52 -7.83 5.93 5.92
C GLN A 52 -8.60 6.66 4.82
N ASP A 53 -8.51 8.00 4.77
CA ASP A 53 -9.03 8.79 3.66
C ASP A 53 -7.92 9.08 2.65
N TRP A 54 -7.60 8.07 1.85
CA TRP A 54 -6.61 8.17 0.78
C TRP A 54 -6.91 9.25 -0.26
N SER A 55 -8.13 9.81 -0.31
CA SER A 55 -8.46 10.85 -1.26
C SER A 55 -7.82 12.21 -0.92
N ILE A 56 -7.36 12.36 0.32
CA ILE A 56 -6.73 13.56 0.83
C ILE A 56 -5.24 13.26 1.09
N PRO A 57 -4.30 14.14 0.72
CA PRO A 57 -2.89 13.99 1.09
C PRO A 57 -2.71 14.03 2.61
N ILE A 58 -1.83 13.18 3.14
CA ILE A 58 -1.49 13.19 4.56
C ILE A 58 -0.76 14.50 4.90
N GLN A 59 -1.28 15.23 5.87
CA GLN A 59 -0.72 16.47 6.41
C GLN A 59 -0.31 16.21 7.86
N LEU A 60 0.95 15.81 8.06
CA LEU A 60 1.51 15.60 9.39
C LEU A 60 2.79 16.42 9.57
N GLU A 61 2.77 17.28 10.58
CA GLU A 61 3.97 17.90 11.13
C GLU A 61 4.63 16.92 12.12
N ILE A 62 5.88 16.61 11.84
CA ILE A 62 6.66 15.58 12.54
C ILE A 62 7.60 16.19 13.58
N GLU A 63 7.92 17.48 13.45
CA GLU A 63 8.77 18.19 14.40
C GLU A 63 8.05 18.29 15.74
N GLU A 64 8.74 17.89 16.81
CA GLU A 64 8.16 17.73 18.14
C GLU A 64 9.04 18.38 19.20
N ASP A 65 8.55 19.48 19.78
CA ASP A 65 9.23 20.23 20.84
C ASP A 65 9.50 19.39 22.11
N ARG A 66 8.81 18.25 22.25
CA ARG A 66 8.94 17.31 23.37
C ARG A 66 10.20 16.45 23.29
N LEU A 67 10.83 16.34 22.12
CA LEU A 67 12.00 15.51 21.91
C LEU A 67 13.24 16.37 21.63
N ASP A 68 14.40 15.89 22.09
CA ASP A 68 15.69 16.53 21.82
C ASP A 68 16.76 15.48 21.47
N GLY A 69 17.84 15.94 20.85
CA GLY A 69 19.03 15.15 20.52
C GLY A 69 18.71 13.94 19.65
N ASP A 70 19.29 12.79 20.01
CA ASP A 70 19.15 11.55 19.23
C ASP A 70 17.68 11.12 19.06
N TYR A 71 16.82 11.33 20.07
CA TYR A 71 15.42 10.90 20.04
C TYR A 71 14.57 11.72 19.07
N ALA A 72 14.82 13.03 18.96
CA ALA A 72 14.16 13.89 17.98
C ALA A 72 14.48 13.43 16.55
N VAL A 73 15.77 13.25 16.25
CA VAL A 73 16.23 12.81 14.92
C VAL A 73 15.69 11.42 14.55
N MET A 74 15.63 10.50 15.52
CA MET A 74 15.05 9.17 15.31
C MET A 74 13.55 9.22 15.06
N ALA A 75 12.81 9.99 15.86
CA ALA A 75 11.36 10.13 15.70
C ALA A 75 11.03 10.76 14.36
N GLU A 76 11.74 11.81 13.98
CA GLU A 76 11.58 12.48 12.69
C GLU A 76 11.80 11.51 11.53
N TYR A 77 12.88 10.74 11.60
CA TYR A 77 13.18 9.75 10.58
C TYR A 77 12.11 8.65 10.49
N VAL A 78 11.74 8.04 11.62
CA VAL A 78 10.78 6.91 11.64
C VAL A 78 9.39 7.37 11.21
N LEU A 79 8.87 8.46 11.79
CA LEU A 79 7.56 9.01 11.45
C LEU A 79 7.53 9.54 10.02
N GLY A 80 8.62 10.15 9.54
CA GLY A 80 8.76 10.59 8.16
C GLY A 80 8.66 9.44 7.17
N GLN A 81 9.42 8.37 7.42
CA GLN A 81 9.33 7.15 6.61
C GLN A 81 7.92 6.55 6.62
N MET A 82 7.22 6.56 7.74
CA MET A 82 5.86 6.03 7.83
C MET A 82 4.84 6.89 7.06
N ARG A 83 4.89 8.21 7.26
CA ARG A 83 4.05 9.18 6.54
C ARG A 83 4.26 9.04 5.05
N ASP A 84 5.51 9.08 4.60
CA ASP A 84 5.84 9.05 3.18
C ASP A 84 5.39 7.72 2.53
N ARG A 85 5.59 6.58 3.21
CA ARG A 85 5.09 5.28 2.74
C ARG A 85 3.57 5.23 2.61
N ALA A 86 2.85 5.76 3.59
CA ALA A 86 1.39 5.81 3.57
C ALA A 86 0.90 6.74 2.46
N GLU A 87 1.55 7.89 2.30
CA GLU A 87 1.19 8.87 1.27
C GLU A 87 1.50 8.37 -0.14
N GLU A 88 2.64 7.70 -0.37
CA GLU A 88 2.96 7.05 -1.64
C GLU A 88 1.91 6.00 -2.01
N ARG A 89 1.43 5.22 -1.02
CA ARG A 89 0.34 4.27 -1.22
C ARG A 89 -0.97 4.97 -1.58
N ASN A 90 -1.30 6.05 -0.89
CA ASN A 90 -2.51 6.83 -1.15
C ASN A 90 -2.47 7.50 -2.53
N GLN A 91 -1.31 8.05 -2.91
CA GLN A 91 -1.09 8.63 -4.23
C GLN A 91 -1.30 7.59 -5.33
N TYR A 92 -0.74 6.39 -5.18
CA TYR A 92 -1.00 5.28 -6.10
C TYR A 92 -2.50 4.98 -6.27
N LEU A 93 -3.28 4.96 -5.18
CA LEU A 93 -4.73 4.76 -5.25
C LEU A 93 -5.45 5.93 -5.95
N ARG A 94 -5.02 7.17 -5.70
CA ARG A 94 -5.55 8.36 -6.40
C ARG A 94 -5.24 8.32 -7.89
N ASP A 95 -4.05 7.89 -8.28
CA ASP A 95 -3.67 7.76 -9.68
C ASP A 95 -4.51 6.69 -10.39
N LEU A 96 -4.73 5.53 -9.76
CA LEU A 96 -5.63 4.50 -10.29
C LEU A 96 -7.08 5.00 -10.42
N LYS A 97 -7.57 5.78 -9.45
CA LYS A 97 -8.90 6.42 -9.52
C LYS A 97 -8.98 7.41 -10.69
N ALA A 98 -7.95 8.26 -10.86
CA ALA A 98 -7.87 9.22 -11.95
C ALA A 98 -7.83 8.52 -13.32
N ALA A 99 -7.21 7.34 -13.39
CA ALA A 99 -7.25 6.47 -14.57
C ALA A 99 -8.59 5.72 -14.76
N ASN A 100 -9.60 5.97 -13.92
CA ASN A 100 -10.90 5.29 -13.90
C ASN A 100 -10.80 3.75 -13.80
N TRP A 101 -9.77 3.24 -13.13
CA TRP A 101 -9.49 1.81 -13.05
C TRP A 101 -10.66 1.00 -12.47
N GLU A 102 -11.37 1.57 -11.50
CA GLU A 102 -12.57 0.97 -10.89
C GLU A 102 -13.70 0.65 -11.89
N ARG A 103 -13.68 1.28 -13.06
CA ARG A 103 -14.66 1.08 -14.14
C ARG A 103 -14.18 0.10 -15.21
N PHE A 104 -13.04 -0.56 -15.02
CA PHE A 104 -12.46 -1.46 -16.02
C PHE A 104 -13.43 -2.54 -16.54
N LEU A 105 -14.26 -3.12 -15.65
CA LEU A 105 -15.28 -4.12 -16.01
C LEU A 105 -16.71 -3.55 -16.09
N ASP A 106 -16.86 -2.23 -16.17
CA ASP A 106 -18.16 -1.60 -16.37
C ASP A 106 -18.69 -1.96 -17.76
N ILE A 107 -19.72 -2.82 -17.81
CA ILE A 107 -20.29 -3.35 -19.05
C ILE A 107 -20.93 -2.25 -19.92
N ASP A 108 -21.49 -1.20 -19.32
CA ASP A 108 -22.13 -0.10 -20.06
C ASP A 108 -21.07 0.76 -20.75
N ARG A 109 -19.91 0.94 -20.10
CA ARG A 109 -18.75 1.60 -20.68
C ARG A 109 -18.12 0.73 -21.78
N LEU A 110 -17.89 -0.55 -21.49
CA LEU A 110 -17.27 -1.49 -22.43
C LEU A 110 -18.11 -1.71 -23.70
N GLU A 111 -19.44 -1.72 -23.60
CA GLU A 111 -20.34 -1.82 -24.75
C GLU A 111 -20.17 -0.62 -25.69
N LYS A 112 -20.05 0.59 -25.13
CA LYS A 112 -19.81 1.82 -25.91
C LYS A 112 -18.41 1.84 -26.50
N ASP A 113 -17.40 1.45 -25.73
CA ASP A 113 -16.00 1.44 -26.16
C ASP A 113 -15.74 0.37 -27.22
N GLN A 114 -16.41 -0.78 -27.16
CA GLN A 114 -16.40 -1.82 -28.20
C GLN A 114 -16.79 -1.24 -29.57
N ALA A 115 -17.84 -0.39 -29.62
CA ALA A 115 -18.25 0.27 -30.86
C ALA A 115 -17.20 1.26 -31.41
N GLN A 116 -16.26 1.70 -30.57
CA GLN A 116 -15.15 2.59 -30.92
C GLN A 116 -13.82 1.85 -31.11
N GLY A 117 -13.83 0.51 -31.06
CA GLY A 117 -12.64 -0.31 -31.22
C GLY A 117 -11.78 -0.42 -29.96
N TYR A 118 -12.35 -0.20 -28.79
CA TYR A 118 -11.72 -0.27 -27.46
C TYR A 118 -10.64 0.77 -27.16
N LYS A 119 -10.73 1.97 -27.77
CA LYS A 119 -9.73 3.03 -27.59
C LYS A 119 -9.63 3.51 -26.14
N GLU A 120 -10.76 3.61 -25.43
CA GLU A 120 -10.77 4.06 -24.04
C GLU A 120 -10.10 3.01 -23.14
N THR A 121 -10.45 1.73 -23.31
CA THR A 121 -9.90 0.64 -22.50
C THR A 121 -8.40 0.45 -22.74
N GLU A 122 -7.93 0.57 -23.99
CA GLU A 122 -6.50 0.51 -24.30
C GLU A 122 -5.71 1.66 -23.67
N ALA A 123 -6.24 2.89 -23.73
CA ALA A 123 -5.63 4.04 -23.10
C ALA A 123 -5.57 3.89 -21.57
N MET A 124 -6.67 3.42 -20.96
CA MET A 124 -6.76 3.12 -19.53
C MET A 124 -5.71 2.09 -19.11
N LEU A 125 -5.66 0.93 -19.78
CA LEU A 125 -4.70 -0.12 -19.43
C LEU A 125 -3.26 0.38 -19.55
N LYS A 126 -2.93 1.12 -20.61
CA LYS A 126 -1.60 1.74 -20.76
C LYS A 126 -1.26 2.67 -19.59
N GLN A 127 -2.21 3.50 -19.18
CA GLN A 127 -2.02 4.40 -18.04
C GLN A 127 -1.88 3.64 -16.72
N VAL A 128 -2.70 2.62 -16.49
CA VAL A 128 -2.65 1.79 -15.27
C VAL A 128 -1.32 1.02 -15.18
N HIS A 129 -0.83 0.46 -16.29
CA HIS A 129 0.50 -0.15 -16.34
C HIS A 129 1.61 0.83 -15.94
N GLN A 130 1.54 2.07 -16.45
CA GLN A 130 2.51 3.11 -16.07
C GLN A 130 2.44 3.45 -14.57
N ILE A 131 1.23 3.57 -14.02
CA ILE A 131 1.01 3.86 -12.59
C ILE A 131 1.59 2.74 -11.72
N VAL A 132 1.30 1.48 -12.05
CA VAL A 132 1.83 0.31 -11.34
C VAL A 132 3.34 0.25 -11.43
N GLN A 133 3.92 0.48 -12.62
CA GLN A 133 5.37 0.50 -12.80
C GLN A 133 6.05 1.62 -12.01
N ASN A 134 5.49 2.83 -12.01
CA ASN A 134 6.02 3.94 -11.23
C ASN A 134 6.01 3.63 -9.74
N TYR A 135 4.91 3.07 -9.23
CA TYR A 135 4.81 2.70 -7.82
C TYR A 135 5.79 1.58 -7.43
N GLU A 136 5.99 0.59 -8.30
CA GLU A 136 7.02 -0.44 -8.11
C GLU A 136 8.43 0.17 -7.99
N GLN A 137 8.77 1.11 -8.88
CA GLN A 137 10.04 1.82 -8.83
C GLN A 137 10.20 2.64 -7.55
N THR A 138 9.14 3.32 -7.09
CA THR A 138 9.14 4.06 -5.82
C THR A 138 9.43 3.13 -4.64
N ILE A 139 8.77 1.96 -4.58
CA ILE A 139 9.01 0.96 -3.53
C ILE A 139 10.46 0.49 -3.54
N GLN A 140 10.99 0.12 -4.71
CA GLN A 140 12.36 -0.38 -4.86
C GLN A 140 13.39 0.68 -4.47
N HIS A 141 13.24 1.91 -4.97
CA HIS A 141 14.15 3.00 -4.66
C HIS A 141 14.20 3.30 -3.15
N ARG A 142 13.03 3.31 -2.51
CA ARG A 142 12.92 3.50 -1.06
C ARG A 142 13.64 2.39 -0.30
N GLU A 143 13.43 1.13 -0.66
CA GLU A 143 14.11 0.00 -0.01
C GLU A 143 15.65 0.08 -0.12
N GLU A 144 16.15 0.48 -1.29
CA GLU A 144 17.60 0.63 -1.53
C GLU A 144 18.24 1.80 -0.77
N THR A 145 17.46 2.84 -0.48
CA THR A 145 17.95 4.09 0.13
C THR A 145 17.77 4.13 1.64
N GLN A 146 16.77 3.43 2.19
CA GLN A 146 16.41 3.48 3.61
C GLN A 146 17.58 3.13 4.54
N ILE A 147 18.26 2.01 4.30
CA ILE A 147 19.41 1.59 5.12
C ILE A 147 20.60 2.54 4.96
N LYS A 148 20.77 3.16 3.78
CA LYS A 148 21.84 4.14 3.55
C LYS A 148 21.58 5.43 4.34
N GLN A 149 20.33 5.90 4.33
CA GLN A 149 19.91 7.08 5.09
C GLN A 149 20.12 6.89 6.59
N VAL A 150 19.70 5.75 7.17
CA VAL A 150 19.93 5.47 8.59
C VAL A 150 21.40 5.52 8.99
N LYS A 151 22.30 5.02 8.14
CA LYS A 151 23.74 5.05 8.43
C LYS A 151 24.31 6.48 8.49
N GLN A 152 23.65 7.43 7.84
CA GLN A 152 24.06 8.83 7.73
C GLN A 152 23.38 9.74 8.76
N LEU A 153 22.39 9.24 9.52
CA LEU A 153 21.73 10.02 10.57
C LEU A 153 22.76 10.52 11.61
N ASP A 154 22.63 11.78 12.00
CA ASP A 154 23.46 12.40 13.03
C ASP A 154 22.99 12.00 14.43
N ILE A 155 23.10 10.69 14.70
CA ILE A 155 22.79 10.08 15.98
C ILE A 155 23.90 9.12 16.42
N LYS A 156 23.92 8.79 17.70
CA LYS A 156 24.87 7.81 18.26
C LYS A 156 24.86 6.50 17.47
N GLN A 157 26.04 5.93 17.27
CA GLN A 157 26.25 4.72 16.46
C GLN A 157 25.35 3.54 16.87
N ARG A 158 25.10 3.36 18.18
CA ARG A 158 24.21 2.32 18.70
C ARG A 158 22.79 2.45 18.15
N TYR A 159 22.27 3.67 18.05
CA TYR A 159 20.92 3.94 17.55
C TYR A 159 20.82 3.73 16.04
N ARG A 160 21.86 4.11 15.27
CA ARG A 160 21.94 3.79 13.84
C ARG A 160 21.93 2.28 13.60
N GLN A 161 22.69 1.52 14.38
CA GLN A 161 22.73 0.05 14.27
C GLN A 161 21.37 -0.58 14.57
N GLN A 162 20.70 -0.09 15.61
CA GLN A 162 19.39 -0.57 16.02
C GLN A 162 18.29 -0.23 15.00
N LEU A 163 18.23 1.01 14.52
CA LEU A 163 17.30 1.41 13.46
C LEU A 163 17.51 0.58 12.19
N ALA A 164 18.77 0.39 11.77
CA ALA A 164 19.07 -0.40 10.58
C ALA A 164 18.65 -1.87 10.73
N HIS A 165 18.80 -2.43 11.94
CA HIS A 165 18.34 -3.79 12.24
C HIS A 165 16.81 -3.90 12.17
N ASN A 166 16.10 -3.00 12.84
CA ASN A 166 14.63 -3.01 12.90
C ASN A 166 14.00 -2.77 11.53
N LEU A 167 14.57 -1.87 10.71
CA LEU A 167 14.13 -1.65 9.33
C LEU A 167 14.27 -2.91 8.49
N LYS A 168 15.41 -3.60 8.60
CA LYS A 168 15.66 -4.83 7.85
C LYS A 168 14.68 -5.94 8.25
N ALA A 169 14.35 -6.07 9.54
CA ALA A 169 13.35 -7.01 10.01
C ALA A 169 11.95 -6.68 9.43
N THR A 170 11.58 -5.40 9.43
CA THR A 170 10.28 -4.93 8.91
C THR A 170 10.15 -5.09 7.39
N GLN A 171 11.24 -4.94 6.63
CA GLN A 171 11.24 -5.17 5.19
C GLN A 171 10.89 -6.62 4.83
N GLN A 172 11.37 -7.60 5.62
CA GLN A 172 11.18 -9.03 5.34
C GLN A 172 9.73 -9.51 5.60
N GLU A 173 8.93 -8.75 6.35
CA GLU A 173 7.55 -9.08 6.72
C GLU A 173 6.51 -8.13 6.09
N SER A 174 6.90 -7.35 5.08
CA SER A 174 6.03 -6.28 4.55
C SER A 174 4.83 -6.83 3.79
N ASP A 175 3.69 -6.96 4.47
CA ASP A 175 2.38 -7.25 3.85
C ASP A 175 2.00 -6.24 2.75
N ALA A 176 2.63 -5.06 2.72
CA ALA A 176 2.52 -4.10 1.62
C ALA A 176 2.94 -4.69 0.29
N TYR A 177 4.08 -5.41 0.32
CA TYR A 177 4.65 -6.05 -0.84
C TYR A 177 3.71 -7.17 -1.30
N ALA A 178 3.20 -7.98 -0.37
CA ALA A 178 2.23 -9.03 -0.68
C ALA A 178 0.95 -8.49 -1.34
N ILE A 179 0.40 -7.38 -0.83
CA ILE A 179 -0.78 -6.75 -1.44
C ILE A 179 -0.45 -6.20 -2.83
N PHE A 180 0.69 -5.54 -3.00
CA PHE A 180 1.08 -4.99 -4.29
C PHE A 180 1.33 -6.10 -5.34
N GLU A 181 1.91 -7.23 -4.95
CA GLU A 181 2.04 -8.40 -5.83
C GLU A 181 0.69 -8.95 -6.29
N ILE A 182 -0.31 -8.99 -5.42
CA ILE A 182 -1.69 -9.37 -5.79
C ILE A 182 -2.30 -8.37 -6.77
N GLU A 183 -2.02 -7.08 -6.61
CA GLU A 183 -2.48 -6.04 -7.55
C GLU A 183 -1.84 -6.19 -8.93
N LYS A 184 -0.53 -6.48 -9.01
CA LYS A 184 0.15 -6.81 -10.27
C LYS A 184 -0.46 -8.04 -10.95
N GLN A 185 -0.76 -9.09 -10.17
CA GLN A 185 -1.46 -10.26 -10.69
C GLN A 185 -2.86 -9.91 -11.20
N SER A 186 -3.59 -9.06 -10.48
CA SER A 186 -4.94 -8.60 -10.88
C SER A 186 -4.90 -7.82 -12.19
N LEU A 187 -3.89 -6.95 -12.38
CA LEU A 187 -3.67 -6.24 -13.65
C LEU A 187 -3.37 -7.22 -14.80
N ALA A 188 -2.49 -8.19 -14.58
CA ALA A 188 -2.19 -9.21 -15.59
C ALA A 188 -3.43 -10.05 -15.98
N LYS A 189 -4.33 -10.33 -15.02
CA LYS A 189 -5.62 -11.00 -15.30
C LYS A 189 -6.58 -10.08 -16.05
N ALA A 190 -6.57 -8.79 -15.75
CA ALA A 190 -7.35 -7.81 -16.50
C ALA A 190 -6.89 -7.69 -17.96
N ASP A 191 -5.58 -7.72 -18.24
CA ASP A 191 -5.05 -7.76 -19.62
C ASP A 191 -5.57 -9.00 -20.37
N GLN A 192 -5.56 -10.17 -19.73
CA GLN A 192 -6.07 -11.42 -20.31
C GLN A 192 -7.58 -11.35 -20.58
N LEU A 193 -8.34 -10.77 -19.64
CA LEU A 193 -9.77 -10.59 -19.79
C LEU A 193 -10.09 -9.63 -20.94
N PHE A 194 -9.37 -8.51 -21.03
CA PHE A 194 -9.53 -7.55 -22.12
C PHE A 194 -9.16 -8.17 -23.48
N ALA A 195 -8.07 -8.94 -23.56
CA ALA A 195 -7.69 -9.66 -24.78
C ALA A 195 -8.81 -10.61 -25.24
N LEU A 196 -9.50 -11.28 -24.31
CA LEU A 196 -10.63 -12.14 -24.59
C LEU A 196 -11.84 -11.34 -25.11
N LEU A 197 -12.21 -10.24 -24.44
CA LEU A 197 -13.28 -9.33 -24.89
C LEU A 197 -13.02 -8.73 -26.27
N LYS A 198 -11.76 -8.45 -26.59
CA LYS A 198 -11.37 -7.91 -27.90
C LYS A 198 -11.40 -8.99 -28.99
N LYS A 199 -11.06 -10.23 -28.67
CA LYS A 199 -10.98 -11.35 -29.62
C LYS A 199 -12.35 -11.92 -29.98
N TYR A 200 -13.25 -12.05 -29.01
CA TYR A 200 -14.55 -12.70 -29.22
C TYR A 200 -15.67 -11.68 -29.27
N LYS A 201 -16.61 -11.86 -30.20
CA LYS A 201 -17.82 -11.05 -30.24
C LYS A 201 -18.67 -11.34 -29.01
N TRP A 202 -19.09 -10.28 -28.35
CA TRP A 202 -20.05 -10.31 -27.26
C TRP A 202 -21.04 -9.16 -27.39
N GLU A 203 -22.17 -9.31 -26.72
CA GLU A 203 -23.18 -8.27 -26.52
C GLU A 203 -23.59 -8.22 -25.05
N LYS A 204 -24.07 -7.07 -24.61
CA LYS A 204 -24.65 -6.92 -23.29
C LYS A 204 -26.08 -7.49 -23.31
N ARG A 205 -26.36 -8.41 -22.40
CA ARG A 205 -27.73 -8.87 -22.12
C ARG A 205 -27.90 -9.05 -20.62
N ASN A 206 -28.94 -8.46 -20.04
CA ASN A 206 -29.21 -8.55 -18.60
C ASN A 206 -27.99 -8.20 -17.72
N ARG A 207 -27.20 -7.18 -18.12
CA ARG A 207 -25.94 -6.76 -17.47
C ARG A 207 -24.82 -7.82 -17.45
N MET A 208 -24.86 -8.79 -18.35
CA MET A 208 -23.83 -9.82 -18.51
C MET A 208 -23.21 -9.77 -19.91
N PHE A 209 -21.96 -10.23 -20.00
CA PHE A 209 -21.27 -10.47 -21.26
C PHE A 209 -21.83 -11.74 -21.90
N MET A 210 -22.60 -11.60 -22.98
CA MET A 210 -23.07 -12.72 -23.77
C MET A 210 -22.14 -12.93 -24.96
N PHE A 211 -21.28 -13.93 -24.89
CA PHE A 211 -20.43 -14.31 -26.01
C PHE A 211 -21.20 -15.09 -27.06
N HIS A 212 -20.93 -14.80 -28.33
CA HIS A 212 -21.49 -15.58 -29.45
C HIS A 212 -20.75 -16.90 -29.67
N ASP A 213 -19.51 -17.01 -29.17
CA ASP A 213 -18.68 -18.21 -29.25
C ASP A 213 -18.52 -18.82 -27.86
N GLU A 214 -18.97 -20.06 -27.69
CA GLU A 214 -18.86 -20.81 -26.44
C GLU A 214 -17.41 -20.97 -25.97
N LYS A 215 -16.42 -20.94 -26.89
CA LYS A 215 -14.99 -21.01 -26.56
C LYS A 215 -14.52 -19.84 -25.69
N ALA A 216 -15.25 -18.73 -25.69
CA ALA A 216 -14.93 -17.55 -24.89
C ALA A 216 -15.49 -17.63 -23.45
N VAL A 217 -16.57 -18.39 -23.24
CA VAL A 217 -17.35 -18.38 -22.00
C VAL A 217 -16.55 -18.95 -20.82
N GLN A 218 -16.00 -20.16 -20.96
CA GLN A 218 -15.25 -20.80 -19.87
C GLN A 218 -13.98 -20.04 -19.48
N PRO A 219 -13.13 -19.58 -20.43
CA PRO A 219 -11.96 -18.80 -20.06
C PRO A 219 -12.33 -17.45 -19.42
N PHE A 220 -13.41 -16.79 -19.85
CA PHE A 220 -13.88 -15.56 -19.22
C PHE A 220 -14.30 -15.79 -17.77
N ILE A 221 -15.11 -16.81 -17.50
CA ILE A 221 -15.54 -17.16 -16.13
C ILE A 221 -14.34 -17.50 -15.25
N ALA A 222 -13.37 -18.24 -15.78
CA ALA A 222 -12.15 -18.59 -15.04
C ALA A 222 -11.35 -17.34 -14.66
N LEU A 223 -11.11 -16.43 -15.61
CA LEU A 223 -10.39 -15.17 -15.34
C LEU A 223 -11.12 -14.29 -14.32
N TYR A 224 -12.44 -14.20 -14.43
CA TYR A 224 -13.24 -13.45 -13.46
C TYR A 224 -13.14 -14.03 -12.05
N LYS A 225 -13.22 -15.37 -11.91
CA LYS A 225 -13.03 -16.06 -10.62
C LYS A 225 -11.62 -15.88 -10.06
N ASP A 226 -10.60 -15.89 -10.90
CA ASP A 226 -9.21 -15.62 -10.48
C ASP A 226 -9.10 -14.23 -9.85
N ILE A 227 -9.68 -13.19 -10.48
CA ILE A 227 -9.70 -11.81 -9.94
C ILE A 227 -10.46 -11.76 -8.61
N GLU A 228 -11.61 -12.43 -8.49
CA GLU A 228 -12.34 -12.51 -7.22
C GLU A 228 -11.52 -13.19 -6.11
N ASN A 229 -10.77 -14.24 -6.45
CA ASN A 229 -9.90 -14.94 -5.49
C ASN A 229 -8.73 -14.05 -5.04
N LEU A 230 -8.09 -13.34 -5.97
CA LEU A 230 -7.04 -12.36 -5.67
C LEU A 230 -7.58 -11.26 -4.74
N ASN A 231 -8.79 -10.75 -5.01
CA ASN A 231 -9.44 -9.79 -4.13
C ASN A 231 -9.69 -10.35 -2.72
N LYS A 232 -10.11 -11.62 -2.60
CA LYS A 232 -10.28 -12.27 -1.29
C LYS A 232 -8.95 -12.40 -0.54
N GLN A 233 -7.87 -12.80 -1.21
CA GLN A 233 -6.54 -12.90 -0.61
C GLN A 233 -6.07 -11.53 -0.10
N MET A 234 -6.23 -10.48 -0.90
CA MET A 234 -5.93 -9.11 -0.49
C MET A 234 -6.74 -8.69 0.75
N GLN A 235 -8.03 -9.04 0.83
CA GLN A 235 -8.86 -8.73 2.00
C GLN A 235 -8.45 -9.52 3.26
N GLN A 236 -7.99 -10.76 3.10
CA GLN A 236 -7.47 -11.56 4.21
C GLN A 236 -6.20 -10.92 4.81
N ILE A 237 -5.27 -10.47 3.96
CA ILE A 237 -4.07 -9.76 4.40
C ILE A 237 -4.46 -8.46 5.13
N LYS A 238 -5.38 -7.67 4.55
CA LYS A 238 -5.90 -6.45 5.19
C LYS A 238 -6.50 -6.71 6.57
N THR A 239 -7.35 -7.73 6.70
CA THR A 239 -8.02 -8.08 7.96
C THR A 239 -7.02 -8.57 9.01
N LYS A 240 -6.03 -9.38 8.61
CA LYS A 240 -4.95 -9.81 9.51
C LYS A 240 -4.20 -8.59 10.07
N ASN A 241 -3.93 -7.61 9.23
CA ASN A 241 -3.17 -6.42 9.61
C ASN A 241 -3.97 -5.50 10.53
N GLN A 242 -5.28 -5.36 10.30
CA GLN A 242 -6.17 -4.63 11.22
C GLN A 242 -6.12 -5.23 12.63
N LYS A 243 -6.21 -6.56 12.75
CA LYS A 243 -6.15 -7.24 14.06
C LYS A 243 -4.81 -7.03 14.78
N ILE A 244 -3.70 -7.10 14.05
CA ILE A 244 -2.37 -6.84 14.63
C ILE A 244 -2.27 -5.42 15.18
N VAL A 245 -2.88 -4.44 14.50
CA VAL A 245 -2.91 -3.04 14.97
C VAL A 245 -3.83 -2.88 16.17
N GLU A 246 -5.03 -3.47 16.14
CA GLU A 246 -5.99 -3.44 17.26
C GLU A 246 -5.44 -4.13 18.53
N GLU A 247 -4.64 -5.19 18.39
CA GLU A 247 -4.00 -5.89 19.51
C GLU A 247 -2.76 -5.14 20.05
N ALA A 248 -2.22 -4.18 19.29
CA ALA A 248 -1.02 -3.42 19.64
C ALA A 248 -1.32 -2.02 20.24
N LEU A 249 -2.56 -1.54 20.12
CA LEU A 249 -3.06 -0.29 20.71
C LEU A 249 -3.77 -0.55 22.04
#